data_AF-D9VTP7-F1
#
_entry.id   AF-D9VTP7-F1
#
_cell.length_a   1.000
_cell.length_b   1.000
_cell.length_c   1.000
_cell.angle_alpha   90.00
_cell.angle_beta   90.00
_cell.angle_gamma   90.00
#
_symmetry.space_group_name_H-M   'P 1'
#
loop_
_entity.id
_entity.type
_entity.pdbx_description
1 polymer ?
#
loop_
_entity_poly.entity_id
_entity_poly.type
_entity_poly.pdbx_seq_one_letter_code
_entity_poly.pdbx_strand_id
1 'polypeptide(L)'
;MIVIAQLSDVHLDGGPRAAERTRAVLDYLDGLPYDLAAVLVSGDVADHGTADEYEEARKLLTSRHPLVVCPGNHDERLAFRRGLLGEEEPSAAPVDQVLRGEGFVLAVCDSSVPGEHHGYLEDSTLEWLDGILTATPQEV
;
A
#
# COMPACT_ATOMS: atom_id res chain seq x y z
N MET A 1 -3.86 -22.19 -5.31
CA MET A 1 -2.47 -21.69 -5.18
C MET A 1 -2.57 -20.20 -5.01
N ILE A 2 -1.94 -19.65 -3.97
CA ILE A 2 -2.00 -18.22 -3.67
C ILE A 2 -0.85 -17.54 -4.40
N VAL A 3 -1.17 -16.59 -5.27
CA VAL A 3 -0.18 -15.83 -6.04
C VAL A 3 -0.39 -14.35 -5.78
N ILE A 4 0.60 -13.71 -5.19
CA ILE A 4 0.59 -12.27 -4.87
C ILE A 4 1.65 -11.60 -5.73
N ALA A 5 1.29 -10.52 -6.42
CA ALA A 5 2.26 -9.65 -7.04
C ALA A 5 2.68 -8.56 -6.05
N GLN A 6 3.97 -8.39 -5.83
CA GLN A 6 4.50 -7.31 -5.01
C GLN A 6 5.34 -6.38 -5.87
N LEU A 7 5.09 -5.08 -5.73
CA LEU A 7 5.91 -3.99 -6.22
C LEU A 7 6.15 -2.98 -5.09
N SER A 8 7.09 -2.07 -5.28
CA SER A 8 7.50 -1.09 -4.27
C SER A 8 8.15 0.11 -4.96
N ASP A 9 8.27 1.22 -4.24
CA ASP A 9 9.13 2.35 -4.63
C ASP A 9 8.76 2.91 -6.01
N VAL A 10 7.46 3.14 -6.21
CA VAL A 10 6.97 3.69 -7.48
C VAL A 10 7.36 5.15 -7.65
N HIS A 11 7.57 5.88 -6.53
CA HIS A 11 8.10 7.25 -6.48
C HIS A 11 7.45 8.14 -7.55
N LEU A 12 6.13 8.32 -7.45
CA LEU A 12 5.40 9.25 -8.30
C LEU A 12 5.80 10.68 -7.94
N ASP A 13 6.27 11.42 -8.95
CA ASP A 13 6.87 12.75 -8.83
C ASP A 13 6.11 13.82 -9.65
N GLY A 14 4.90 13.49 -10.13
CA GLY A 14 4.14 14.30 -11.09
C GLY A 14 4.73 14.29 -12.52
N GLY A 15 5.82 13.56 -12.74
CA GLY A 15 6.50 13.41 -14.01
C GLY A 15 6.02 12.20 -14.81
N PRO A 16 6.16 12.23 -16.15
CA PRO A 16 5.67 11.15 -17.01
C PRO A 16 6.43 9.84 -16.78
N ARG A 17 7.73 9.91 -16.43
CA ARG A 17 8.58 8.73 -16.29
C ARG A 17 8.07 7.79 -15.19
N ALA A 18 7.75 8.33 -14.02
CA ALA A 18 7.25 7.54 -12.89
C ALA A 18 5.86 6.99 -13.17
N ALA A 19 4.99 7.83 -13.75
CA ALA A 19 3.64 7.44 -14.12
C ALA A 19 3.62 6.31 -15.17
N GLU A 20 4.47 6.40 -16.20
CA GLU A 20 4.54 5.43 -17.28
C GLU A 20 5.05 4.06 -16.82
N ARG A 21 6.09 4.01 -15.97
CA ARG A 21 6.59 2.74 -15.42
C ARG A 21 5.54 2.05 -14.53
N THR A 22 4.86 2.82 -13.68
CA THR A 22 3.80 2.30 -12.79
C THR A 22 2.64 1.75 -13.60
N ARG A 23 2.18 2.50 -14.61
CA ARG A 23 1.13 2.05 -15.53
C ARG A 23 1.50 0.77 -16.27
N ALA A 24 2.72 0.71 -16.82
CA ALA A 24 3.17 -0.47 -17.56
C ALA A 24 3.17 -1.74 -16.70
N VAL A 25 3.53 -1.63 -15.42
CA VAL A 25 3.48 -2.76 -14.47
C VAL A 25 2.04 -3.15 -14.19
N LEU A 26 1.15 -2.21 -13.88
CA LEU A 26 -0.24 -2.54 -13.57
C LEU A 26 -1.02 -3.07 -14.78
N ASP A 27 -0.81 -2.51 -15.97
CA ASP A 27 -1.37 -3.03 -17.22
C ASP A 27 -0.91 -4.48 -17.48
N TYR A 28 0.35 -4.80 -17.17
CA TYR A 28 0.86 -6.17 -17.28
C TYR A 28 0.17 -7.11 -16.28
N LEU A 29 0.02 -6.71 -15.02
CA LEU A 29 -0.64 -7.52 -13.98
C LEU A 29 -2.13 -7.75 -14.29
N ASP A 30 -2.81 -6.73 -14.79
CA ASP A 30 -4.22 -6.81 -15.19
C ASP A 30 -4.40 -7.65 -16.47
N GLY A 31 -3.39 -7.68 -17.35
CA GLY A 31 -3.36 -8.51 -18.55
C GLY A 31 -3.07 -10.00 -18.33
N LEU A 32 -2.77 -10.43 -17.10
CA LEU A 32 -2.53 -11.84 -16.79
C LEU A 32 -3.78 -12.70 -17.08
N PRO A 33 -3.62 -13.92 -17.63
CA PRO A 33 -4.75 -14.80 -17.98
C PRO A 33 -5.38 -15.49 -16.77
N TYR A 34 -5.00 -15.11 -15.55
CA TYR A 34 -5.50 -15.64 -14.28
C TYR A 34 -5.56 -14.51 -13.24
N ASP A 35 -6.27 -14.76 -12.16
CA ASP A 35 -6.43 -13.80 -11.06
C ASP A 35 -5.28 -13.91 -10.06
N LEU A 36 -4.81 -12.76 -9.61
CA LEU A 36 -3.89 -12.66 -8.48
C LEU A 36 -4.72 -12.63 -7.20
N ALA A 37 -4.21 -13.28 -6.16
CA ALA A 37 -4.80 -13.23 -4.84
C ALA A 37 -4.71 -11.80 -4.25
N ALA A 38 -3.62 -11.09 -4.57
CA ALA A 38 -3.43 -9.67 -4.24
C ALA A 38 -2.35 -9.02 -5.10
N VAL A 39 -2.41 -7.69 -5.18
CA VAL A 39 -1.32 -6.80 -5.59
C VAL A 39 -0.93 -5.95 -4.38
N LEU A 40 0.34 -5.99 -3.98
CA LEU A 40 0.88 -5.22 -2.86
C LEU A 40 1.86 -4.18 -3.39
N VAL A 41 1.62 -2.90 -3.07
CA VAL A 41 2.58 -1.81 -3.25
C VAL A 41 3.19 -1.50 -1.88
N SER A 42 4.45 -1.84 -1.65
CA SER A 42 5.04 -1.93 -0.31
C SER A 42 5.85 -0.71 0.17
N GLY A 43 5.50 0.50 -0.26
CA GLY A 43 6.14 1.72 0.21
C GLY A 43 6.55 2.68 -0.91
N ASP A 44 6.88 3.90 -0.50
CA ASP A 44 7.39 5.00 -1.32
C ASP A 44 6.55 5.21 -2.59
N VAL A 45 5.29 5.55 -2.36
CA VAL A 45 4.30 5.78 -3.41
C VAL A 45 4.50 7.13 -4.05
N ALA A 46 4.57 8.18 -3.24
CA ALA A 46 4.93 9.52 -3.67
C ALA A 46 6.42 9.77 -3.44
N ASP A 47 7.07 10.57 -4.30
CA ASP A 47 8.48 10.96 -4.13
C ASP A 47 8.61 12.12 -3.12
N HIS A 48 7.62 13.00 -3.05
CA HIS A 48 7.62 14.19 -2.18
C HIS A 48 6.49 14.23 -1.15
N GLY A 49 5.63 13.20 -1.09
CA GLY A 49 4.50 13.13 -0.15
C GLY A 49 3.42 14.19 -0.39
N THR A 50 3.26 14.68 -1.62
CA THR A 50 2.32 15.77 -1.94
C THR A 50 0.92 15.27 -2.31
N ALA A 51 -0.09 16.11 -2.11
CA ALA A 51 -1.48 15.78 -2.46
C ALA A 51 -1.65 15.42 -3.95
N ASP A 52 -1.00 16.15 -4.85
CA ASP A 52 -1.09 15.93 -6.29
C ASP A 52 -0.50 14.56 -6.70
N GLU A 53 0.60 14.14 -6.07
CA GLU A 53 1.21 12.82 -6.28
C GLU A 53 0.26 11.71 -5.81
N TYR A 54 -0.45 11.89 -4.69
CA TYR A 54 -1.44 10.91 -4.24
C TYR A 54 -2.70 10.88 -5.11
N GLU A 55 -3.13 12.01 -5.65
CA GLU A 55 -4.21 12.04 -6.63
C GLU A 55 -3.83 11.33 -7.94
N GLU A 56 -2.58 11.45 -8.37
CA GLU A 56 -2.03 10.67 -9.48
C GLU A 56 -1.94 9.18 -9.11
N ALA A 57 -1.41 8.86 -7.93
CA ALA A 57 -1.33 7.50 -7.40
C ALA A 57 -2.69 6.83 -7.38
N ARG A 58 -3.75 7.53 -6.94
CA ARG A 58 -5.11 7.00 -6.90
C ARG A 58 -5.66 6.64 -8.28
N LYS A 59 -5.24 7.36 -9.33
CA LYS A 59 -5.64 7.09 -10.72
C LYS A 59 -4.83 5.94 -11.32
N LEU A 60 -3.56 5.80 -10.93
CA LEU A 60 -2.65 4.81 -11.49
C LEU A 60 -2.74 3.47 -10.76
N LEU A 61 -2.76 3.47 -9.43
CA LEU A 61 -2.77 2.31 -8.55
C LEU A 61 -4.15 1.66 -8.46
N THR A 62 -4.69 1.32 -9.62
CA THR A 62 -5.93 0.57 -9.78
C THR A 62 -5.62 -0.76 -10.43
N SER A 63 -6.26 -1.82 -9.97
CA SER A 63 -6.14 -3.16 -10.57
C SER A 63 -7.48 -3.87 -10.50
N ARG A 64 -7.71 -4.82 -11.42
CA ARG A 64 -8.85 -5.74 -11.32
C ARG A 64 -8.70 -6.76 -10.17
N HIS A 65 -7.50 -6.91 -9.62
CA HIS A 65 -7.19 -7.76 -8.48
C HIS A 65 -7.26 -6.95 -7.17
N PRO A 66 -7.43 -7.59 -6.00
CA PRO A 66 -7.35 -6.90 -4.71
C PRO A 66 -6.00 -6.18 -4.56
N LEU A 67 -6.01 -4.87 -4.32
CA LEU A 67 -4.80 -4.05 -4.24
C LEU A 67 -4.68 -3.43 -2.84
N VAL A 68 -3.50 -3.55 -2.24
CA VAL A 68 -3.15 -2.95 -0.94
C VAL A 68 -1.89 -2.13 -1.10
N VAL A 69 -1.85 -0.96 -0.46
CA VAL A 69 -0.72 -0.03 -0.54
C VAL A 69 -0.23 0.30 0.86
N CYS A 70 1.07 0.19 1.09
CA CYS A 70 1.75 0.65 2.29
C CYS A 70 2.45 1.98 2.00
N PRO A 71 2.45 2.95 2.93
CA PRO A 71 3.36 4.09 2.84
C PRO A 71 4.81 3.66 3.11
N GLY A 72 5.76 4.42 2.55
CA GLY A 72 7.18 4.39 2.92
C GLY A 72 7.61 5.72 3.55
N ASN A 73 8.91 5.94 3.67
CA ASN A 73 9.43 7.15 4.32
C ASN A 73 9.32 8.41 3.46
N HIS A 74 9.11 8.28 2.15
CA HIS A 74 8.80 9.42 1.29
C HIS A 74 7.33 9.83 1.36
N ASP A 75 6.49 8.98 1.98
CA ASP A 75 5.07 9.23 2.08
C ASP A 75 4.69 10.05 3.32
N GLU A 76 3.65 10.87 3.20
CA GLU A 76 3.06 11.62 4.31
C GLU A 76 1.68 11.03 4.63
N ARG A 77 1.49 10.53 5.86
CA ARG A 77 0.33 9.71 6.24
C ARG A 77 -1.02 10.42 6.02
N LEU A 78 -1.15 11.71 6.35
CA LEU A 78 -2.41 12.43 6.19
C LEU A 78 -2.78 12.61 4.72
N ALA A 79 -1.82 13.03 3.89
CA ALA A 79 -1.98 13.21 2.46
C ALA A 79 -2.19 11.87 1.74
N PHE A 80 -1.49 10.81 2.15
CA PHE A 80 -1.69 9.45 1.67
C PHE A 80 -3.14 8.99 1.91
N ARG A 81 -3.63 9.10 3.15
CA ARG A 81 -4.99 8.69 3.51
C ARG A 81 -6.05 9.50 2.75
N ARG A 82 -5.87 10.82 2.63
CA ARG A 82 -6.80 11.69 1.92
C ARG A 82 -6.78 11.48 0.41
N GLY A 83 -5.60 11.57 -0.19
CA GLY A 83 -5.41 11.61 -1.64
C GLY A 83 -5.51 10.22 -2.28
N LEU A 84 -4.87 9.22 -1.67
CA LEU A 84 -4.82 7.86 -2.20
C LEU A 84 -5.98 7.00 -1.70
N LEU A 85 -6.18 6.92 -0.38
CA LEU A 85 -7.25 6.08 0.20
C LEU A 85 -8.64 6.72 0.13
N GLY A 86 -8.71 8.04 -0.05
CA GLY A 86 -9.98 8.76 -0.17
C GLY A 86 -10.72 8.97 1.15
N GLU A 87 -10.01 8.96 2.29
CA GLU A 87 -10.59 9.23 3.60
C GLU A 87 -10.99 10.71 3.74
N GLU A 88 -12.23 10.98 4.16
CA GLU A 88 -12.74 12.36 4.35
C GLU A 88 -12.08 13.06 5.56
N GLU A 89 -11.89 12.31 6.65
CA GLU A 89 -11.32 12.77 7.93
C GLU A 89 -10.05 11.94 8.27
N PRO A 90 -8.91 12.18 7.58
CA PRO A 90 -7.69 11.40 7.76
C PRO A 90 -7.03 11.69 9.12
N SER A 91 -6.33 10.68 9.66
CA SER A 91 -5.50 10.82 10.86
C SER A 91 -4.01 10.59 10.55
N ALA A 92 -3.12 11.04 11.44
CA ALA A 92 -1.68 10.81 11.33
C ALA A 92 -1.22 9.45 11.92
N ALA A 93 -2.16 8.61 12.35
CA ALA A 93 -1.85 7.27 12.85
C ALA A 93 -1.27 6.38 11.73
N PRO A 94 -0.46 5.36 12.07
CA PRO A 94 0.09 4.39 11.12
C PRO A 94 -0.97 3.88 10.13
N VAL A 95 -0.60 3.76 8.87
CA VAL A 95 -1.46 3.26 7.78
C VAL A 95 -1.45 1.73 7.70
N ASP A 96 -1.75 1.10 8.84
CA ASP A 96 -1.86 -0.36 8.94
C ASP A 96 -3.11 -0.86 8.21
N GLN A 97 -2.95 -1.93 7.41
CA GLN A 97 -4.02 -2.50 6.59
C GLN A 97 -3.99 -4.03 6.62
N VAL A 98 -5.17 -4.64 6.52
CA VAL A 98 -5.30 -6.09 6.42
C VAL A 98 -6.16 -6.49 5.23
N LEU A 99 -5.64 -7.41 4.41
CA LEU A 99 -6.41 -8.09 3.38
C LEU A 99 -6.57 -9.56 3.78
N ARG A 100 -7.82 -10.03 3.83
CA ARG A 100 -8.16 -11.43 4.10
C ARG A 100 -8.62 -12.07 2.81
N GLY A 101 -7.88 -13.06 2.33
CA GLY A 101 -8.26 -13.84 1.16
C GLY A 101 -8.51 -15.31 1.52
N GLU A 102 -8.87 -16.10 0.52
CA GLU A 102 -9.06 -17.54 0.69
C GLU A 102 -7.71 -18.21 1.00
N GLY A 103 -7.57 -18.71 2.23
CA GLY A 103 -6.34 -19.37 2.68
C GLY A 103 -5.16 -18.42 2.91
N PHE A 104 -5.37 -17.11 3.11
CA PHE A 104 -4.31 -16.24 3.63
C PHE A 104 -4.84 -14.98 4.30
N VAL A 105 -3.98 -14.39 5.14
CA VAL A 105 -4.13 -13.05 5.68
C VAL A 105 -2.85 -12.28 5.36
N LEU A 106 -3.00 -11.13 4.72
CA LEU A 106 -1.91 -10.19 4.46
C LEU A 106 -2.08 -9.00 5.40
N ALA A 107 -1.27 -8.93 6.44
CA ALA A 107 -1.14 -7.77 7.32
C ALA A 107 0.00 -6.89 6.81
N VAL A 108 -0.32 -5.62 6.53
CA VAL A 108 0.60 -4.61 6.01
C VAL A 108 0.76 -3.56 7.10
N CYS A 109 1.98 -3.44 7.63
CA CYS A 109 2.29 -2.55 8.73
C CYS A 109 3.04 -1.31 8.23
N ASP A 110 2.55 -0.14 8.59
CA ASP A 110 3.22 1.12 8.31
C ASP A 110 4.41 1.30 9.27
N SER A 111 5.61 1.24 8.71
CA SER A 111 6.85 1.48 9.46
C SER A 111 7.44 2.88 9.22
N SER A 112 6.77 3.73 8.43
CA SER A 112 7.21 5.10 8.17
C SER A 112 7.18 5.92 9.46
N VAL A 113 8.14 6.83 9.62
CA VAL A 113 8.17 7.79 10.73
C VAL A 113 8.07 9.19 10.14
N PRO A 114 7.06 10.00 10.50
CA PRO A 114 6.88 11.32 9.91
C PRO A 114 8.15 12.20 10.02
N GLY A 115 8.69 12.60 8.86
CA GLY A 115 9.88 13.44 8.76
C GLY A 115 11.22 12.72 8.90
N GLU A 116 11.23 11.40 8.99
CA GLU A 116 12.42 10.59 9.24
C GLU A 116 12.57 9.46 8.21
N HIS A 117 13.80 9.07 7.90
CA HIS A 117 14.10 8.00 6.93
C HIS A 117 14.18 6.60 7.53
N HIS A 118 14.19 6.48 8.85
CA HIS A 118 14.28 5.18 9.51
C HIS A 118 12.90 4.55 9.69
N GLY A 119 12.87 3.22 9.82
CA GLY A 119 11.65 2.49 10.11
C GLY A 119 11.41 2.32 11.61
N TYR A 120 10.17 2.46 12.04
CA TYR A 120 9.73 2.15 13.40
C TYR A 120 8.27 1.67 13.37
N LEU A 121 8.00 0.52 13.99
CA LEU A 121 6.64 0.07 14.23
C LEU A 121 6.19 0.62 15.58
N GLU A 122 5.13 1.42 15.58
CA GLU A 122 4.54 1.96 16.80
C GLU A 122 3.93 0.82 17.64
N ASP A 123 3.88 1.00 18.96
CA ASP A 123 3.27 0.02 19.88
C ASP A 123 1.82 -0.30 19.47
N SER A 124 1.09 0.69 18.97
CA SER A 124 -0.27 0.55 18.41
C SER A 124 -0.31 -0.41 17.22
N THR A 125 0.67 -0.34 16.32
CA THR A 125 0.82 -1.26 15.18
C THR A 125 1.15 -2.67 15.65
N LEU A 126 2.00 -2.82 16.66
CA LEU A 126 2.33 -4.14 17.22
C LEU A 126 1.12 -4.78 17.93
N GLU A 127 0.39 -4.01 18.73
CA GLU A 127 -0.86 -4.46 19.38
C GLU A 127 -1.91 -4.84 18.33
N TRP A 128 -2.07 -4.03 17.28
CA TRP A 128 -2.95 -4.33 16.17
C TRP A 128 -2.54 -5.63 15.47
N LEU A 129 -1.26 -5.80 15.15
CA LEU A 129 -0.73 -6.98 14.47
C LEU A 129 -0.93 -8.25 15.31
N ASP A 130 -0.67 -8.20 16.61
CA ASP A 130 -0.91 -9.32 17.53
C ASP A 130 -2.39 -9.75 17.52
N GLY A 131 -3.31 -8.77 17.50
CA GLY A 131 -4.74 -9.02 17.34
C GLY A 131 -5.09 -9.70 16.01
N ILE A 132 -4.49 -9.26 14.90
CA ILE A 132 -4.68 -9.89 13.58
C ILE A 132 -4.17 -11.33 13.58
N LEU A 133 -2.98 -11.57 14.12
CA LEU A 133 -2.36 -12.90 14.18
C LEU A 133 -3.18 -13.84 15.05
N THR A 134 -3.62 -13.39 16.23
CA THR A 134 -4.46 -14.17 17.15
C THR A 134 -5.82 -14.53 16.54
N ALA A 135 -6.42 -13.61 15.78
CA ALA A 135 -7.70 -13.84 15.12
C ALA A 135 -7.60 -14.69 13.84
N THR A 136 -6.39 -14.98 13.35
CA THR A 136 -6.19 -15.76 12.13
C THR A 136 -6.24 -17.25 12.45
N PRO A 137 -7.15 -18.04 11.83
CA PRO A 137 -7.23 -19.48 12.06
C PRO A 137 -5.91 -20.18 11.78
N GLN A 138 -5.50 -21.12 12.64
CA GLN A 138 -4.26 -21.89 12.47
C GLN A 138 -4.35 -22.93 11.33
N GLU A 139 -5.55 -23.18 10.83
CA GLU A 139 -5.83 -24.08 9.71
C GLU A 139 -5.97 -23.25 8.44
N VAL A 140 -4.82 -22.97 7.80
CA VAL A 140 -4.71 -22.47 6.43
C VAL A 140 -4.27 -23.61 5.52
#